data_AF-G2Y918-F1
#
_entry.id   AF-G2Y918-F1
#
_cell.length_a   1.000
_cell.length_b   1.000
_cell.length_c   1.000
_cell.angle_alpha   90.00
_cell.angle_beta   90.00
_cell.angle_gamma   90.00
#
_symmetry.space_group_name_H-M   'P 1'
#
loop_
_entity.id
_entity.type
_entity.pdbx_description
1 polymer ?
#
loop_
_entity_poly.entity_id
_entity_poly.type
_entity_poly.pdbx_seq_one_letter_code
_entity_poly.pdbx_strand_id
1 'polypeptide(L)'
;MTPGIPFQHSPLERGSDIRLLQISLAPDSKRLRGSFTHVSLDVVLPIRVPYIAISYHWGSANMCDQIWFEDEHYLCLSSSAGTILRSFGAHLDSEFEPCFMWIDAVCVNHNDNIEKGLQMR
;
A
#
# COMPACT_ATOMS: atom_id res chain seq x y z
N MET A 1 -22.36 -1.11 11.49
CA MET A 1 -21.17 -1.38 10.67
C MET A 1 -21.41 -0.67 9.36
N THR A 2 -20.72 0.43 9.06
CA THR A 2 -20.82 1.06 7.74
C THR A 2 -20.27 0.06 6.74
N PRO A 3 -21.02 -0.36 5.71
CA PRO A 3 -20.49 -1.26 4.70
C PRO A 3 -19.44 -0.47 3.92
N GLY A 4 -18.16 -0.75 4.17
CA GLY A 4 -17.08 -0.21 3.35
C GLY A 4 -17.20 -0.72 1.92
N ILE A 5 -16.57 -0.03 0.98
CA ILE A 5 -16.54 -0.42 -0.44
C ILE A 5 -15.22 -1.15 -0.70
N PRO A 6 -15.20 -2.35 -1.31
CA PRO A 6 -13.94 -2.99 -1.67
C PRO A 6 -13.11 -2.08 -2.60
N PHE A 7 -11.87 -1.82 -2.22
CA PHE A 7 -10.95 -1.00 -2.99
C PHE A 7 -10.61 -1.68 -4.31
N GLN A 8 -10.59 -0.89 -5.39
CA GLN A 8 -10.17 -1.33 -6.72
C GLN A 8 -8.99 -0.49 -7.17
N HIS A 9 -7.92 -1.16 -7.62
CA HIS A 9 -6.75 -0.48 -8.17
C HIS A 9 -7.09 0.22 -9.49
N SER A 10 -6.69 1.48 -9.61
CA SER A 10 -6.62 2.15 -10.90
C SER A 10 -5.50 1.53 -11.76
N PRO A 11 -5.71 1.33 -13.07
CA PRO A 11 -4.67 0.85 -13.97
C PRO A 11 -3.41 1.74 -13.91
N LEU A 12 -2.24 1.12 -14.05
CA LEU A 12 -1.00 1.86 -14.26
C LEU A 12 -0.94 2.39 -15.69
N GLU A 13 -0.45 3.62 -15.87
CA GLU A 13 -0.38 4.26 -17.19
C GLU A 13 0.75 3.69 -18.04
N ARG A 14 1.87 3.34 -17.40
CA ARG A 14 3.07 2.80 -18.05
C ARG A 14 3.55 1.53 -17.36
N GLY A 15 4.26 0.68 -18.10
CA GLY A 15 4.83 -0.56 -17.57
C GLY A 15 5.96 -0.35 -16.53
N SER A 16 6.51 0.86 -16.44
CA SER A 16 7.51 1.25 -15.45
C SER A 16 6.91 2.00 -14.26
N ASP A 17 5.60 2.22 -14.24
CA ASP A 17 4.94 2.88 -13.12
C ASP A 17 4.68 1.89 -11.99
N ILE A 18 4.71 2.40 -10.77
CA ILE A 18 4.39 1.66 -9.55
C ILE A 18 3.49 2.51 -8.65
N ARG A 19 2.74 1.84 -7.77
CA ARG A 19 1.99 2.52 -6.70
C ARG A 19 2.80 2.50 -5.42
N LEU A 20 3.01 3.67 -4.85
CA LEU A 20 3.58 3.82 -3.52
C LEU A 20 2.46 4.09 -2.53
N LEU A 21 2.46 3.32 -1.44
CA LEU A 21 1.54 3.45 -0.32
C LEU A 21 2.14 4.41 0.71
N GLN A 22 1.35 5.42 1.08
CA GLN A 22 1.54 6.16 2.32
C GLN A 22 0.49 5.69 3.31
N ILE A 23 0.86 5.66 4.59
CA ILE A 23 -0.06 5.24 5.65
C ILE A 23 -0.13 6.27 6.77
N SER A 24 -1.23 6.21 7.51
CA SER A 24 -1.38 6.89 8.79
C SER A 24 -2.31 6.09 9.70
N LEU A 25 -2.24 6.34 11.00
CA LEU A 25 -3.21 5.84 11.96
C LEU A 25 -4.18 6.96 12.32
N ALA A 26 -5.48 6.69 12.21
CA ALA A 26 -6.49 7.64 12.66
C ALA A 26 -6.32 7.91 14.17
N PRO A 27 -6.27 9.19 14.62
CA PRO A 27 -5.99 9.52 16.01
C PRO A 27 -6.95 8.92 17.04
N ASP A 28 -8.21 8.73 16.66
CA ASP A 28 -9.32 8.32 17.53
C ASP A 28 -9.46 6.79 17.65
N SER A 29 -9.36 6.12 16.51
CA SER A 29 -9.75 4.72 16.33
C SER A 29 -8.54 3.81 16.09
N LYS A 30 -7.35 4.40 15.92
CA LYS A 30 -6.14 3.73 15.39
C LYS A 30 -6.43 2.95 14.12
N ARG A 31 -7.43 3.40 13.34
CA ARG A 31 -7.77 2.79 12.06
C ARG A 31 -6.62 3.05 11.10
N LEU A 32 -6.15 2.00 10.44
CA LEU A 32 -5.11 2.09 9.45
C LEU A 32 -5.69 2.75 8.19
N ARG A 33 -5.15 3.91 7.82
CA ARG A 33 -5.50 4.62 6.59
C ARG A 33 -4.34 4.58 5.62
N GLY A 34 -4.67 4.54 4.34
CA GLY A 34 -3.71 4.54 3.25
C GLY A 34 -4.08 5.53 2.15
N SER A 35 -3.07 5.97 1.40
CA SER A 35 -3.23 6.64 0.11
C SER A 35 -2.19 6.10 -0.86
N PHE A 36 -2.57 6.04 -2.15
CA PHE A 36 -1.65 5.63 -3.21
C PHE A 36 -1.15 6.84 -3.98
N THR A 37 0.15 6.85 -4.27
CA THR A 37 0.77 7.77 -5.22
C THR A 37 1.34 6.95 -6.37
N HIS A 38 0.97 7.29 -7.61
CA HIS A 38 1.56 6.69 -8.80
C HIS A 38 2.88 7.39 -9.11
N VAL A 39 3.94 6.61 -9.29
CA VAL A 39 5.26 7.13 -9.66
C VAL A 39 5.86 6.29 -10.78
N SER A 40 6.65 6.92 -11.64
CA SER A 40 7.37 6.24 -12.71
C SER A 40 8.80 5.91 -12.30
N LEU A 41 9.26 4.67 -12.54
CA LEU A 41 10.63 4.26 -12.27
C LEU A 41 11.64 4.81 -13.29
N ASP A 42 11.16 5.29 -14.44
CA ASP A 42 11.99 5.83 -15.53
C ASP A 42 12.53 7.24 -15.25
N VAL A 43 12.12 7.88 -14.14
CA VAL A 43 12.60 9.22 -13.78
C VAL A 43 14.06 9.18 -13.31
N VAL A 44 14.82 10.20 -13.71
CA VAL A 44 16.22 10.42 -13.29
C VAL A 44 16.29 11.21 -11.99
N LEU A 45 17.36 10.99 -11.21
CA LEU A 45 17.64 11.79 -10.01
C LEU A 45 17.76 13.28 -10.36
N PRO A 46 17.31 14.20 -9.48
CA PRO A 46 16.83 13.98 -8.10
C PRO A 46 15.32 13.71 -7.97
N ILE A 47 14.60 13.49 -9.08
CA ILE A 47 13.13 13.41 -9.11
C ILE A 47 12.59 12.07 -8.54
N ARG A 48 13.48 11.11 -8.25
CA ARG A 48 13.08 9.82 -7.68
C ARG A 48 12.55 9.98 -6.27
N VAL A 49 11.33 9.49 -6.07
CA VAL A 49 10.71 9.39 -4.75
C VAL A 49 11.39 8.24 -3.98
N PRO A 50 12.02 8.48 -2.83
CA PRO A 50 12.55 7.40 -2.00
C PRO A 50 11.39 6.60 -1.40
N TYR A 51 11.52 5.27 -1.39
CA TYR A 51 10.53 4.38 -0.81
C TYR A 51 11.18 3.12 -0.25
N ILE A 52 10.47 2.47 0.68
CA ILE A 52 10.85 1.17 1.24
C ILE A 52 10.12 0.09 0.46
N ALA A 53 10.86 -0.82 -0.17
CA ALA A 53 10.29 -2.00 -0.80
C ALA A 53 10.18 -3.14 0.23
N ILE A 54 8.98 -3.67 0.42
CA ILE A 54 8.70 -4.80 1.31
C ILE A 54 8.05 -5.89 0.46
N SER A 55 8.82 -6.92 0.10
CA SER A 55 8.25 -8.13 -0.47
C SER A 55 7.93 -9.09 0.66
N TYR A 56 6.64 -9.24 0.97
CA TYR A 56 6.22 -10.17 2.00
C TYR A 56 5.58 -11.38 1.32
N HIS A 57 6.18 -12.56 1.55
CA HIS A 57 5.55 -13.81 1.13
C HIS A 57 4.13 -13.91 1.71
N TRP A 58 3.24 -14.45 0.88
CA TRP A 58 1.83 -14.78 1.05
C TRP A 58 1.50 -15.51 2.37
N GLY A 59 1.69 -14.83 3.50
CA GLY A 59 1.30 -15.31 4.82
C GLY A 59 -0.20 -15.62 4.84
N SER A 60 -0.60 -16.54 5.73
CA SER A 60 -1.92 -17.19 5.79
C SER A 60 -3.07 -16.37 5.20
N ALA A 61 -3.90 -17.01 4.39
CA ALA A 61 -5.12 -16.43 3.78
C ALA A 61 -6.15 -15.89 4.78
N ASN A 62 -5.85 -15.93 6.08
CA ASN A 62 -6.61 -15.30 7.14
C ASN A 62 -6.47 -13.77 7.01
N MET A 63 -7.31 -13.21 6.16
CA MET A 63 -7.56 -11.78 6.07
C MET A 63 -8.28 -11.35 7.34
N CYS A 64 -7.52 -10.76 8.26
CA CYS A 64 -8.03 -10.36 9.59
C CYS A 64 -7.81 -8.87 9.87
N ASP A 65 -7.27 -8.11 8.92
CA ASP A 65 -7.05 -6.67 9.07
C ASP A 65 -7.46 -5.93 7.79
N GLN A 66 -7.57 -4.60 7.89
CA GLN A 66 -8.04 -3.74 6.80
C GLN A 66 -7.26 -2.42 6.79
N ILE A 67 -6.94 -1.95 5.59
CA ILE A 67 -6.51 -0.59 5.33
C ILE A 67 -7.62 0.16 4.60
N TRP A 68 -7.87 1.39 5.04
CA TRP A 68 -8.95 2.23 4.54
C TRP A 68 -8.40 3.39 3.70
N PHE A 69 -9.05 3.67 2.58
CA PHE A 69 -8.74 4.73 1.64
C PHE A 69 -9.86 5.79 1.67
N GLU A 70 -9.79 6.74 0.73
CA GLU A 70 -10.84 7.75 0.55
C GLU A 70 -12.21 7.11 0.24
N ASP A 71 -13.29 7.82 0.56
CA ASP A 71 -14.67 7.39 0.32
C ASP A 71 -15.05 6.02 0.92
N GLU A 72 -14.47 5.68 2.07
CA GLU A 72 -14.69 4.41 2.80
C GLU A 72 -14.37 3.16 1.97
N HIS A 73 -13.48 3.30 0.98
CA HIS A 73 -12.90 2.15 0.30
C HIS A 73 -11.94 1.41 1.23
N TYR A 74 -11.87 0.07 1.13
CA TYR A 74 -10.97 -0.72 1.97
C TYR A 74 -10.34 -1.87 1.19
N LEU A 75 -9.12 -2.22 1.58
CA LEU A 75 -8.44 -3.44 1.14
C LEU A 75 -8.27 -4.37 2.35
N CYS A 76 -8.64 -5.64 2.17
CA CYS A 76 -8.36 -6.67 3.16
C CYS A 76 -6.86 -6.99 3.17
N LEU A 77 -6.28 -7.03 4.36
CA LEU A 77 -4.88 -7.35 4.57
C LEU A 77 -4.76 -8.70 5.27
N SER A 78 -3.67 -9.41 4.97
CA SER A 78 -3.22 -10.49 5.84
C SER A 78 -2.85 -9.93 7.22
N SER A 79 -2.92 -10.77 8.25
CA SER A 79 -2.52 -10.38 9.60
C SER A 79 -1.08 -9.83 9.66
N SER A 80 -0.16 -10.39 8.87
CA SER A 80 1.22 -9.94 8.82
C SER A 80 1.36 -8.56 8.18
N ALA A 81 0.69 -8.32 7.04
CA ALA A 81 0.72 -7.02 6.38
C ALA A 81 0.10 -5.93 7.27
N GLY A 82 -1.03 -6.22 7.91
CA GLY A 82 -1.67 -5.31 8.86
C GLY A 82 -0.77 -4.97 10.05
N THR A 83 -0.12 -5.98 10.64
CA THR A 83 0.81 -5.78 11.77
C THR A 83 1.98 -4.89 11.40
N ILE A 84 2.62 -5.14 10.25
CA ILE A 84 3.77 -4.36 9.79
C ILE A 84 3.37 -2.91 9.51
N LEU A 85 2.27 -2.70 8.77
CA LEU A 85 1.78 -1.36 8.46
C LEU A 85 1.43 -0.59 9.73
N ARG A 86 0.77 -1.21 10.70
CA ARG A 86 0.47 -0.55 11.99
C ARG A 86 1.73 -0.23 12.78
N SER A 87 2.73 -1.11 12.75
CA SER A 87 4.03 -0.86 13.36
C SER A 87 4.70 0.36 12.72
N PHE A 88 4.75 0.44 11.38
CA PHE A 88 5.27 1.63 10.69
C PHE A 88 4.47 2.87 11.07
N GLY A 89 3.13 2.84 10.95
CA GLY A 89 2.26 3.96 11.24
C GLY A 89 2.39 4.53 12.65
N ALA A 90 2.70 3.69 13.65
CA ALA A 90 2.94 4.13 15.03
C ALA A 90 4.29 4.86 15.23
N HIS A 91 5.25 4.70 14.32
CA HIS A 91 6.58 5.30 14.39
C HIS A 91 6.78 6.45 13.38
N LEU A 92 5.82 6.71 12.49
CA LEU A 92 5.92 7.80 11.50
C LEU A 92 5.98 9.18 12.16
N ASP A 93 5.30 9.39 13.29
CA ASP A 93 5.25 10.69 13.96
C ASP A 93 6.56 11.09 14.67
N SER A 94 7.49 10.16 14.92
CA SER A 94 8.68 10.47 15.70
C SER A 94 9.96 10.64 14.88
N GLU A 95 10.17 9.88 13.79
CA GLU A 95 11.48 9.89 13.08
C GLU A 95 11.42 9.69 11.56
N PHE A 96 10.24 9.50 10.95
CA PHE A 96 10.13 9.18 9.52
C PHE A 96 9.24 10.19 8.78
N GLU A 97 9.88 11.16 8.11
CA GLU A 97 9.31 11.93 6.96
C GLU A 97 8.53 11.00 6.02
N PRO A 98 7.52 11.48 5.26
CA PRO A 98 6.45 10.64 4.70
C PRO A 98 7.01 9.37 4.05
N CYS A 99 6.84 8.26 4.75
CA CYS A 99 7.44 7.00 4.37
C CYS A 99 6.59 6.38 3.26
N PHE A 100 7.03 6.55 2.03
CA PHE A 100 6.48 5.79 0.91
C PHE A 100 6.93 4.33 1.02
N MET A 101 5.97 3.42 0.85
CA MET A 101 6.23 1.99 0.84
C MET A 101 5.72 1.38 -0.46
N TRP A 102 6.46 0.43 -1.00
CA TRP A 102 5.96 -0.48 -2.01
C TRP A 102 5.83 -1.85 -1.36
N ILE A 103 4.61 -2.38 -1.30
CA ILE A 103 4.33 -3.70 -0.74
C ILE A 103 3.60 -4.51 -1.78
N ASP A 104 4.14 -5.65 -2.22
CA ASP A 104 3.54 -6.44 -3.29
C ASP A 104 2.06 -6.82 -3.03
N ALA A 105 1.72 -7.22 -1.81
CA ALA A 105 0.37 -7.62 -1.40
C ALA A 105 -0.64 -6.46 -1.39
N VAL A 106 -0.20 -5.20 -1.47
CA VAL A 106 -1.03 -4.00 -1.34
C VAL A 106 -0.94 -3.09 -2.55
N CYS A 107 0.25 -2.88 -3.10
CA CYS A 107 0.51 -1.95 -4.20
C CYS A 107 0.27 -2.56 -5.58
N VAL A 108 0.29 -3.89 -5.72
CA VAL A 108 0.07 -4.61 -6.98
C VAL A 108 -1.39 -5.04 -7.07
N ASN A 109 -2.00 -4.84 -8.24
CA ASN A 109 -3.33 -5.34 -8.51
C ASN A 109 -3.30 -6.86 -8.74
N HIS A 110 -3.67 -7.63 -7.73
CA HIS A 110 -3.63 -9.10 -7.79
C HIS A 110 -4.64 -9.73 -8.75
N ASN A 111 -5.63 -8.96 -9.22
CA ASN A 111 -6.62 -9.37 -10.21
C ASN A 111 -6.18 -9.10 -11.65
N ASP A 112 -5.06 -8.39 -11.86
CA ASP A 112 -4.49 -8.12 -13.18
C ASP A 112 -3.19 -8.91 -13.37
N ASN A 113 -3.26 -9.97 -14.17
CA ASN A 113 -2.10 -10.83 -14.45
C ASN A 113 -1.02 -10.13 -15.28
N ILE A 114 -1.38 -9.13 -16.10
CA ILE A 114 -0.40 -8.36 -16.87
C ILE A 114 0.40 -7.50 -15.90
N GLU A 115 -0.28 -6.78 -15.02
CA GLU A 115 0.37 -5.94 -14.01
C GLU A 115 1.29 -6.76 -13.09
N LYS A 116 0.81 -7.90 -12.60
CA LYS A 116 1.62 -8.80 -11.76
C LYS A 116 2.89 -9.24 -12.48
N GLY A 117 2.79 -9.62 -13.75
CA GLY A 117 3.94 -10.04 -14.54
C GLY A 117 4.96 -8.92 -14.79
N LEU A 118 4.51 -7.65 -14.80
CA LEU A 118 5.38 -6.48 -14.96
C LEU A 118 6.09 -6.10 -13.65
N GLN A 119 5.39 -6.13 -12.52
CA GLN A 119 5.92 -5.66 -11.24
C GLN A 119 6.65 -6.73 -10.42
N MET A 120 6.41 -8.01 -10.66
CA MET A 120 6.92 -9.12 -9.83
C MET A 120 7.98 -9.96 -10.56
N ARG A 121 8.84 -9.31 -11.36
CA ARG A 121 9.76 -9.96 -12.30
C ARG A 121 11.10 -10.34 -11.68
#